data_AF-U3TWE7-F1
#
_entry.id   AF-U3TWE7-F1
#
_cell.length_a   1.000
_cell.length_b   1.000
_cell.length_c   1.000
_cell.angle_alpha   90.00
_cell.angle_beta   90.00
_cell.angle_gamma   90.00
#
_symmetry.space_group_name_H-M   'P 1'
#
loop_
_entity.id
_entity.type
_entity.pdbx_description
1 polymer ?
#
loop_
_entity_poly.entity_id
_entity_poly.type
_entity_poly.pdbx_seq_one_letter_code
_entity_poly.pdbx_strand_id
1 'polypeptide(L)'
;MIGFTIIWILLETTQGLSHPITSVTALWLIAIPLMDMVAIMYRRLRKGMSPFSADRQHIHHLIMRAGFTSRQAFLLITVAAALLAGIGMLGEYLAFIPEWVMLALFLAAFLLYGYCLKHAWRVARKIRRIKRRWQSSGEEKK
;
A
#
# COMPACT_ATOMS: atom_id res chain seq x y z
N MET A 1 -3.68 -10.30 -17.10
CA MET A 1 -2.48 -10.56 -17.92
C MET A 1 -1.23 -9.92 -17.32
N ILE A 2 -1.19 -8.60 -17.07
CA ILE A 2 0.00 -7.91 -16.50
C ILE A 2 0.42 -8.45 -15.11
N GLY A 3 -0.52 -8.72 -14.20
CA GLY A 3 -0.19 -9.27 -12.88
C GLY A 3 0.41 -10.68 -12.93
N PHE A 4 -0.05 -11.51 -13.87
CA PHE A 4 0.48 -12.86 -14.08
C PHE A 4 1.92 -12.82 -14.61
N THR A 5 2.21 -11.94 -15.58
CA THR A 5 3.57 -11.79 -16.12
C THR A 5 4.55 -11.25 -15.07
N ILE A 6 4.10 -10.36 -14.17
CA ILE A 6 4.95 -9.85 -13.06
C ILE A 6 5.28 -10.97 -12.06
N ILE A 7 4.29 -11.76 -11.67
CA ILE A 7 4.50 -12.88 -10.72
C ILE A 7 5.40 -13.95 -11.35
N TRP A 8 5.21 -14.25 -12.64
CA TRP A 8 6.05 -15.20 -13.37
C TRP A 8 7.53 -14.78 -13.37
N ILE A 9 7.82 -13.53 -13.73
CA ILE A 9 9.19 -12.97 -13.71
C ILE A 9 9.77 -13.00 -12.28
N LEU A 10 8.97 -12.68 -11.27
CA LEU A 10 9.42 -12.74 -9.87
C LEU A 10 9.76 -14.16 -9.43
N LEU A 11 8.96 -15.17 -9.81
CA LEU A 11 9.24 -16.57 -9.49
C LEU A 11 10.49 -17.07 -10.18
N GLU A 12 10.67 -16.75 -11.46
CA GLU A 12 11.86 -17.12 -12.21
C GLU A 12 13.13 -16.48 -11.63
N THR A 13 13.03 -15.24 -11.15
CA THR A 13 14.16 -14.51 -10.55
C THR A 13 14.45 -14.89 -9.10
N THR A 14 13.50 -15.43 -8.34
CA THR A 14 13.74 -15.90 -6.96
C THR A 14 14.04 -17.40 -6.88
N GLN A 15 13.51 -18.20 -7.79
CA GLN A 15 13.61 -19.67 -7.76
C GLN A 15 14.40 -20.28 -8.93
N GLY A 16 14.87 -19.46 -9.88
CA GLY A 16 15.73 -19.92 -10.97
C GLY A 16 17.11 -20.36 -10.49
N LEU A 17 17.78 -21.19 -11.30
CA LEU A 17 19.05 -21.87 -11.00
C LEU A 17 20.20 -20.95 -10.52
N SER A 18 20.10 -19.65 -10.77
CA SER A 18 21.12 -18.64 -10.42
C SER A 18 20.83 -17.87 -9.13
N HIS A 19 19.68 -18.08 -8.47
CA HIS A 19 19.12 -17.31 -7.33
C HIS A 19 19.71 -15.89 -7.14
N PRO A 20 19.52 -14.95 -8.09
CA PRO A 20 20.11 -13.62 -7.97
C PRO A 20 19.45 -12.73 -6.91
N ILE A 21 18.25 -13.08 -6.41
CA ILE A 21 17.46 -12.26 -5.49
C ILE A 21 16.83 -13.14 -4.41
N THR A 22 16.94 -12.73 -3.14
CA THR A 22 16.24 -13.41 -2.04
C THR A 22 14.72 -13.31 -2.15
N SER A 23 14.00 -14.33 -1.66
CA SER A 23 12.53 -14.34 -1.64
C SER A 23 11.94 -13.16 -0.85
N VAL A 24 12.68 -12.68 0.16
CA VAL A 24 12.27 -11.52 0.95
C VAL A 24 12.33 -10.24 0.12
N THR A 25 13.38 -10.02 -0.67
CA THR A 25 13.50 -8.84 -1.53
C THR A 25 12.39 -8.78 -2.59
N ALA A 26 11.96 -9.92 -3.13
CA ALA A 26 10.79 -10.00 -4.01
C ALA A 26 9.49 -9.51 -3.32
N LEU A 27 9.28 -9.79 -2.03
CA LEU A 27 8.13 -9.28 -1.27
C LEU A 27 8.13 -7.75 -1.20
N TRP A 28 9.31 -7.11 -1.08
CA TRP A 28 9.43 -5.66 -1.05
C TRP A 28 9.09 -5.00 -2.39
N LEU A 29 9.43 -5.65 -3.52
CA LEU A 29 9.07 -5.19 -4.87
C LEU A 29 7.55 -5.14 -5.09
N ILE A 30 6.82 -6.13 -4.59
CA ILE A 30 5.34 -6.18 -4.68
C ILE A 30 4.63 -5.75 -3.41
N ALA A 31 5.32 -5.02 -2.52
CA ALA A 31 4.82 -4.69 -1.19
C ALA A 31 3.47 -3.97 -1.23
N ILE A 32 3.34 -2.91 -2.03
CA ILE A 32 2.11 -2.11 -2.12
C ILE A 32 0.89 -2.94 -2.56
N PRO A 33 0.90 -3.63 -3.73
CA PRO A 33 -0.27 -4.40 -4.15
C PRO A 33 -0.58 -5.57 -3.21
N LEU A 34 0.45 -6.20 -2.63
CA LEU A 34 0.28 -7.26 -1.64
C LEU A 34 -0.37 -6.72 -0.35
N MET A 35 0.15 -5.63 0.20
CA MET A 35 -0.39 -4.92 1.36
C MET A 35 -1.84 -4.49 1.13
N ASP A 36 -2.15 -3.97 -0.06
CA ASP A 36 -3.52 -3.57 -0.42
C ASP A 36 -4.50 -4.74 -0.35
N MET A 37 -4.16 -5.83 -1.05
CA MET A 37 -5.02 -7.01 -1.12
C MET A 37 -5.28 -7.56 0.28
N VAL A 38 -4.25 -7.76 1.09
CA VAL A 38 -4.40 -8.31 2.44
C VAL A 38 -5.19 -7.35 3.33
N ALA A 39 -4.93 -6.03 3.26
CA ALA A 39 -5.67 -5.05 4.05
C ALA A 39 -7.16 -4.99 3.70
N ILE A 40 -7.50 -5.09 2.41
CA ILE A 40 -8.89 -5.14 1.93
C ILE A 40 -9.55 -6.46 2.35
N MET A 41 -8.89 -7.60 2.14
CA MET A 41 -9.39 -8.91 2.55
C MET A 41 -9.67 -8.95 4.06
N TYR A 42 -8.73 -8.49 4.88
CA TYR A 42 -8.90 -8.42 6.33
C TYR A 42 -10.09 -7.53 6.72
N ARG A 43 -10.22 -6.34 6.11
CA ARG A 43 -11.35 -5.43 6.36
C ARG A 43 -12.69 -6.06 5.98
N ARG A 44 -12.74 -6.91 4.96
CA ARG A 44 -13.95 -7.60 4.47
C ARG A 44 -14.33 -8.77 5.36
N LEU A 45 -13.35 -9.58 5.77
CA LEU A 45 -13.55 -10.68 6.71
C LEU A 45 -14.17 -10.17 8.02
N ARG A 46 -13.70 -9.03 8.54
CA ARG A 46 -14.30 -8.40 9.74
C ARG A 46 -15.73 -7.90 9.54
N LYS A 47 -16.20 -7.76 8.29
CA LYS A 47 -17.57 -7.37 7.94
C LYS A 47 -18.44 -8.56 7.51
N GLY A 48 -17.91 -9.79 7.60
CA GLY A 48 -18.61 -11.00 7.15
C GLY A 48 -18.77 -11.10 5.62
N MET A 49 -18.02 -10.31 4.85
CA MET A 49 -18.06 -10.38 3.38
C MET A 49 -16.98 -11.32 2.86
N SER A 50 -17.26 -12.02 1.75
CA SER A 50 -16.28 -12.93 1.14
C SER A 50 -15.01 -12.18 0.69
N PRO A 51 -13.82 -12.74 0.99
CA PRO A 51 -12.54 -12.13 0.61
C PRO A 51 -12.27 -12.18 -0.90
N PHE A 52 -12.92 -13.09 -1.65
CA PHE A 52 -12.70 -13.31 -3.08
C PHE A 52 -13.70 -12.61 -4.00
N SER A 53 -14.67 -11.88 -3.46
CA SER A 53 -15.62 -11.13 -4.29
C SER A 53 -14.88 -9.98 -5.00
N ALA A 54 -14.96 -9.91 -6.33
CA ALA A 54 -14.29 -8.88 -7.14
C ALA A 54 -14.60 -7.47 -6.62
N ASP A 55 -13.61 -6.82 -5.99
CA ASP A 55 -13.71 -5.41 -5.58
C ASP A 55 -13.15 -4.52 -6.67
N ARG A 56 -13.78 -3.36 -6.84
CA ARG A 56 -13.32 -2.28 -7.74
C ARG A 56 -12.79 -1.08 -6.95
N GLN A 57 -12.70 -1.16 -5.62
CA GLN A 57 -12.32 -0.06 -4.74
C GLN A 57 -10.94 -0.26 -4.08
N HIS A 58 -9.87 -0.06 -4.86
CA HIS A 58 -8.49 -0.06 -4.36
C HIS A 58 -8.16 1.16 -3.48
N ILE A 59 -6.97 1.18 -2.88
CA ILE A 59 -6.37 2.31 -2.16
C ILE A 59 -6.58 3.64 -2.87
N HIS A 60 -6.48 3.65 -4.19
CA HIS A 60 -6.71 4.84 -5.01
C HIS A 60 -8.07 5.49 -4.73
N HIS A 61 -9.13 4.70 -4.67
CA HIS A 61 -10.47 5.18 -4.31
C HIS A 61 -10.55 5.60 -2.83
N LEU A 62 -9.81 4.94 -1.95
CA LEU A 62 -9.77 5.32 -0.53
C LEU A 62 -9.09 6.68 -0.33
N ILE A 63 -7.99 6.94 -1.05
CA ILE A 63 -7.26 8.21 -1.05
C ILE A 63 -8.11 9.31 -1.70
N MET A 64 -8.78 9.03 -2.82
CA MET A 64 -9.71 9.99 -3.42
C MET A 64 -10.87 10.35 -2.48
N ARG A 65 -11.42 9.36 -1.74
CA ARG A 65 -12.43 9.62 -0.69
C ARG A 65 -11.91 10.43 0.49
N ALA A 66 -10.59 10.52 0.67
CA ALA A 66 -9.96 11.38 1.67
C ALA A 66 -9.86 12.85 1.23
N GLY A 67 -10.16 13.17 -0.05
CA GLY A 67 -10.14 14.52 -0.59
C GLY A 67 -8.94 14.82 -1.50
N PHE A 68 -8.10 13.82 -1.78
CA PHE A 68 -7.01 13.94 -2.75
C PHE A 68 -7.52 13.77 -4.17
N THR A 69 -6.86 14.44 -5.11
CA THR A 69 -7.13 14.24 -6.53
C THR A 69 -6.60 12.89 -7.01
N SER A 70 -7.17 12.37 -8.10
CA SER A 70 -6.72 11.10 -8.72
C SER A 70 -5.20 11.11 -9.00
N ARG A 71 -4.66 12.23 -9.51
CA ARG A 71 -3.22 12.37 -9.80
C ARG A 71 -2.35 12.32 -8.54
N GLN A 72 -2.77 12.99 -7.46
CA GLN A 72 -2.05 12.96 -6.18
C GLN A 72 -2.06 11.56 -5.55
N ALA A 73 -3.18 10.85 -5.64
CA ALA A 73 -3.27 9.48 -5.15
C ALA A 73 -2.29 8.55 -5.90
N PHE A 74 -2.26 8.67 -7.23
CA PHE A 74 -1.32 7.90 -8.05
C PHE A 74 0.14 8.20 -7.70
N LEU A 75 0.53 9.48 -7.66
CA LEU A 75 1.90 9.89 -7.31
C LEU A 75 2.31 9.37 -5.92
N LEU A 76 1.42 9.47 -4.93
CA LEU A 76 1.72 9.02 -3.57
C LEU A 76 1.92 7.50 -3.51
N ILE A 77 1.07 6.73 -4.21
CA ILE A 77 1.21 5.27 -4.31
C ILE A 77 2.52 4.90 -5.01
N THR A 78 2.86 5.56 -6.12
CA THR A 78 4.07 5.28 -6.90
C THR A 78 5.33 5.62 -6.11
N VAL A 79 5.38 6.77 -5.43
CA VAL A 79 6.52 7.15 -4.59
C VAL A 79 6.67 6.18 -3.42
N ALA A 80 5.57 5.79 -2.75
CA ALA A 80 5.62 4.80 -1.69
C ALA A 80 6.09 3.43 -2.19
N ALA A 81 5.66 3.00 -3.38
CA ALA A 81 6.12 1.76 -4.00
C ALA A 81 7.63 1.81 -4.29
N ALA A 82 8.12 2.92 -4.88
CA ALA A 82 9.53 3.11 -5.18
C ALA A 82 10.39 3.10 -3.90
N LEU A 83 9.93 3.73 -2.82
CA LEU A 83 10.62 3.73 -1.53
C LEU A 83 10.71 2.33 -0.92
N LEU A 84 9.61 1.58 -0.90
CA LEU A 84 9.60 0.21 -0.38
C LEU A 84 10.48 -0.72 -1.22
N ALA A 85 10.41 -0.63 -2.55
CA ALA A 85 11.28 -1.40 -3.43
C ALA A 85 12.75 -1.02 -3.24
N GLY A 86 13.05 0.27 -3.03
CA GLY A 86 14.39 0.76 -2.72
C GLY A 86 14.94 0.20 -1.42
N ILE A 87 14.13 0.12 -0.35
CA ILE A 87 14.51 -0.52 0.92
C ILE A 87 14.82 -2.00 0.70
N GLY A 88 13.99 -2.70 -0.07
CA GLY A 88 14.23 -4.10 -0.46
C GLY A 88 15.58 -4.30 -1.16
N MET A 89 15.84 -3.51 -2.20
CA MET A 89 17.11 -3.56 -2.94
C MET A 89 18.33 -3.18 -2.09
N LEU A 90 18.21 -2.18 -1.22
CA LEU A 90 19.31 -1.79 -0.33
C LEU A 90 19.62 -2.91 0.67
N GLY A 91 18.60 -3.60 1.19
CA GLY A 91 18.80 -4.75 2.06
C GLY A 91 19.54 -5.89 1.37
N GLU A 92 19.19 -6.18 0.11
CA GLU A 92 19.90 -7.15 -0.73
C GLU A 92 21.35 -6.74 -0.97
N TYR A 93 21.57 -5.48 -1.37
CA TYR A 93 22.91 -4.97 -1.71
C TYR A 93 23.86 -4.93 -0.52
N LEU A 94 23.34 -4.61 0.67
CA LEU A 94 24.17 -4.45 1.86
C LEU A 94 24.67 -5.77 2.45
N ALA A 95 24.12 -6.93 2.04
CA ALA A 95 24.50 -8.32 2.37
C ALA A 95 24.71 -8.69 3.86
N PHE A 96 24.77 -7.70 4.76
CA PHE A 96 24.97 -7.79 6.19
C PHE A 96 23.64 -7.91 6.94
N ILE A 97 22.54 -7.53 6.29
CA ILE A 97 21.20 -7.57 6.90
C ILE A 97 20.64 -8.99 6.74
N PRO A 98 20.38 -9.71 7.84
CA PRO A 98 19.77 -11.03 7.76
C PRO A 98 18.36 -10.97 7.16
N GLU A 99 17.95 -12.02 6.46
CA GLU A 99 16.63 -12.13 5.84
C GLU A 99 15.48 -11.95 6.85
N TRP A 100 15.64 -12.47 8.07
CA TRP A 100 14.62 -12.34 9.12
C TRP A 100 14.43 -10.89 9.58
N VAL A 101 15.47 -10.05 9.51
CA VAL A 101 15.37 -8.61 9.80
C VAL A 101 14.58 -7.92 8.70
N MET A 102 14.87 -8.23 7.44
CA MET A 102 14.11 -7.71 6.29
C MET A 102 12.64 -8.13 6.34
N LEU A 103 12.35 -9.36 6.77
CA LEU A 103 10.98 -9.83 6.98
C LEU A 103 10.30 -9.09 8.14
N ALA A 104 11.00 -8.91 9.28
CA ALA A 104 10.48 -8.17 10.42
C ALA A 104 10.17 -6.70 10.06
N LEU A 105 11.06 -6.05 9.30
CA LEU A 105 10.85 -4.70 8.77
C LEU A 105 9.65 -4.64 7.81
N PHE A 106 9.50 -5.64 6.95
CA PHE A 106 8.34 -5.74 6.06
C PHE A 106 7.03 -5.84 6.85
N LEU A 107 6.99 -6.68 7.89
CA LEU A 107 5.83 -6.81 8.77
C LEU A 107 5.55 -5.52 9.54
N ALA A 108 6.58 -4.82 10.03
CA ALA A 108 6.44 -3.51 10.66
C ALA A 108 5.85 -2.47 9.68
N ALA A 109 6.36 -2.43 8.44
CA ALA A 109 5.84 -1.58 7.38
C ALA A 109 4.39 -1.94 7.03
N PHE A 110 4.04 -3.23 7.00
CA PHE A 110 2.67 -3.71 6.78
C PHE A 110 1.71 -3.21 7.86
N LEU A 111 2.11 -3.30 9.14
CA LEU A 111 1.32 -2.81 10.27
C LEU A 111 1.17 -1.29 10.24
N LEU A 112 2.27 -0.57 9.97
CA LEU A 112 2.27 0.89 9.80
C LEU A 112 1.34 1.31 8.66
N TYR A 113 1.42 0.61 7.53
CA TYR A 113 0.55 0.82 6.38
C TYR A 113 -0.92 0.67 6.75
N GLY A 114 -1.28 -0.44 7.41
CA GLY A 114 -2.65 -0.69 7.90
C GLY A 114 -3.12 0.36 8.92
N TYR A 115 -2.23 0.81 9.81
CA TYR A 115 -2.50 1.89 10.76
C TYR A 115 -2.78 3.21 10.03
N CYS A 116 -1.92 3.60 9.10
CA CYS A 116 -2.08 4.77 8.24
C CYS A 116 -3.40 4.71 7.47
N LEU A 117 -3.77 3.55 6.92
CA LEU A 117 -5.03 3.37 6.20
C LEU A 117 -6.27 3.57 7.12
N LYS A 118 -6.19 3.08 8.35
CA LYS A 118 -7.25 3.24 9.38
C LYS A 118 -7.33 4.69 9.86
N HIS A 119 -6.20 5.35 10.07
CA HIS A 119 -6.13 6.74 10.53
C HIS A 119 -6.46 7.74 9.44
N ALA A 120 -6.06 7.50 8.20
CA ALA A 120 -6.42 8.31 7.03
C ALA A 120 -7.94 8.43 6.90
N TRP A 121 -8.69 7.37 7.21
CA TRP A 121 -10.15 7.42 7.26
C TRP A 121 -10.70 8.33 8.38
N ARG A 122 -10.01 8.39 9.52
CA ARG A 122 -10.37 9.27 10.65
C ARG A 122 -10.01 10.73 10.34
N VAL A 123 -8.86 10.99 9.74
CA VAL A 123 -8.39 12.33 9.31
C VAL A 123 -9.26 12.88 8.18
N ALA A 124 -9.59 12.07 7.17
CA ALA A 124 -10.52 12.42 6.09
C ALA A 124 -11.90 12.86 6.60
N ARG A 125 -12.38 12.28 7.70
CA ARG A 125 -13.63 12.71 8.35
C ARG A 125 -13.48 14.06 9.06
N LYS A 126 -12.34 14.32 9.72
CA LYS A 126 -12.04 15.64 10.33
C LYS A 126 -11.91 16.74 9.27
N ILE A 127 -11.18 16.50 8.18
CA ILE A 127 -10.98 17.49 7.11
C ILE A 127 -12.32 17.86 6.45
N ARG A 128 -13.20 16.89 6.18
CA ARG A 128 -14.55 17.18 5.67
C ARG A 128 -15.40 18.01 6.64
N ARG A 129 -15.26 17.77 7.94
CA ARG A 129 -15.97 18.54 8.98
C ARG A 129 -15.46 19.98 9.08
N ILE A 130 -14.15 20.18 8.90
CA ILE A 130 -13.53 21.50 8.87
C ILE A 130 -13.92 22.24 7.59
N LYS A 131 -13.78 21.63 6.40
CA LYS A 131 -14.13 22.26 5.12
C LYS A 131 -15.59 22.75 5.06
N ARG A 132 -16.54 22.01 5.65
CA ARG A 132 -17.93 22.47 5.79
C ARG A 132 -18.08 23.73 6.65
N ARG A 133 -17.28 23.90 7.70
CA ARG A 133 -17.30 25.11 8.56
C ARG A 133 -16.74 26.34 7.84
N TRP A 134 -15.76 26.16 6.96
CA TRP A 134 -15.22 27.28 6.17
C TRP A 134 -16.19 27.74 5.07
N GLN A 135 -17.01 26.84 4.52
CA GLN A 135 -18.02 27.21 3.53
C GLN A 135 -19.20 27.98 4.14
N SER A 136 -19.62 27.68 5.38
CA SER A 136 -20.69 28.43 6.05
C SER A 136 -20.29 29.84 6.50
N SER A 137 -19.01 30.07 6.83
CA SER A 137 -18.52 31.41 7.21
C SER A 137 -18.25 32.34 6.02
N GLY A 138 -18.29 31.82 4.78
CA GLY A 138 -18.16 32.61 3.56
C GLY A 138 -19.49 33.17 3.04
N GLU A 139 -20.63 32.57 3.42
CA GLU A 139 -21.97 33.06 3.04
C GLU A 139 -22.50 34.16 3.97
N GLU A 140 -21.99 34.26 5.21
CA GLU A 140 -22.39 35.31 6.17
C GLU A 140 -21.72 36.68 5.91
N LYS A 141 -20.81 36.75 4.92
CA LYS A 141 -20.12 37.98 4.49
C LYS A 141 -20.51 38.46 3.09
N LYS A 142 -21.63 37.98 2.54
CA LYS A 142 -22.19 38.45 1.26
C LYS A 142 -23.58 39.03 1.49
#